data_AF-A0A452F4E0-F1
#
_entry.id   AF-A0A452F4E0-F1
#
_cell.length_a   1.000
_cell.length_b   1.000
_cell.length_c   1.000
_cell.angle_alpha   90.00
_cell.angle_beta   90.00
_cell.angle_gamma   90.00
#
_symmetry.space_group_name_H-M   'P 1'
#
loop_
_entity.id
_entity.type
_entity.pdbx_description
1 polymer ?
#
loop_
_entity_poly.entity_id
_entity_poly.type
_entity_poly.pdbx_seq_one_letter_code
_entity_poly.pdbx_strand_id
1 'polypeptide(L)'
;MWFLWFQAVSRLSHTWPIIHKAKVEAMTLDLALLRSVQHFAQAFKAKNVSLHVLVCNAAVFGLPWTLTKDGLETTFQVNHLGHFYLVQLLQDVLCRSAPARVVVVSSESHRFTDINDSSGKLDFSRLSPSKSDYWAMLAYNRSKLCNILFSNEVGFPQERLGP
;
A
#
# COMPACT_ATOMS: atom_id res chain seq x y z
N MET A 1 -6.28 -15.20 -9.77
CA MET A 1 -5.82 -13.79 -9.86
C MET A 1 -4.29 -13.68 -10.06
N TRP A 2 -3.45 -14.41 -9.31
CA TRP A 2 -1.97 -14.42 -9.47
C TRP A 2 -1.46 -14.80 -10.87
N PHE A 3 -2.16 -15.69 -11.57
CA PHE A 3 -1.75 -16.19 -12.89
C PHE A 3 -1.78 -15.12 -13.99
N LEU A 4 -2.71 -14.16 -13.91
CA LEU A 4 -2.82 -13.06 -14.88
C LEU A 4 -1.72 -12.02 -14.69
N TRP A 5 -1.22 -11.86 -13.46
CA TRP A 5 -0.19 -10.86 -13.14
C TRP A 5 1.17 -11.26 -13.70
N PHE A 6 1.57 -12.53 -13.55
CA PHE A 6 2.79 -13.05 -14.17
C PHE A 6 2.74 -13.00 -15.70
N GLN A 7 1.59 -13.33 -16.30
CA GLN A 7 1.41 -13.18 -17.75
C GLN A 7 1.46 -11.72 -18.20
N ALA A 8 0.90 -10.79 -17.44
CA ALA A 8 0.98 -9.36 -17.73
C ALA A 8 2.43 -8.83 -17.62
N VAL A 9 3.17 -9.19 -16.58
CA VAL A 9 4.58 -8.81 -16.40
C VAL A 9 5.45 -9.41 -17.49
N SER A 10 5.23 -10.67 -17.87
CA SER A 10 5.92 -11.30 -19.00
C SER A 10 5.60 -10.58 -20.31
N ARG A 11 4.34 -10.22 -20.58
CA ARG A 11 3.99 -9.40 -21.77
C ARG A 11 4.68 -8.04 -21.73
N LEU A 12 4.62 -7.32 -20.62
CA LEU A 12 5.24 -5.99 -20.49
C LEU A 12 6.77 -6.02 -20.61
N SER A 13 7.43 -7.08 -20.16
CA SER A 13 8.89 -7.23 -20.29
C SER A 13 9.32 -7.66 -21.70
N HIS A 14 8.47 -8.33 -22.48
CA HIS A 14 8.81 -8.78 -23.83
C HIS A 14 8.32 -7.87 -24.96
N THR A 15 7.12 -7.28 -24.89
CA THR A 15 6.54 -6.53 -26.02
C THR A 15 6.72 -5.02 -25.92
N TRP A 16 6.71 -4.46 -24.71
CA TRP A 16 6.76 -3.00 -24.50
C TRP A 16 8.14 -2.35 -24.80
N PRO A 17 9.30 -2.99 -24.49
CA PRO A 17 10.61 -2.41 -24.79
C PRO A 17 10.86 -2.24 -26.29
N ILE A 18 10.20 -3.07 -27.12
CA ILE A 18 10.32 -3.07 -28.58
C ILE A 18 9.69 -1.82 -29.20
N ILE A 19 8.60 -1.30 -28.59
CA ILE A 19 7.83 -0.19 -29.16
C ILE A 19 8.20 1.15 -28.50
N HIS A 20 8.53 1.16 -27.20
CA HIS A 20 8.65 2.39 -26.42
C HIS A 20 9.99 2.60 -25.69
N LYS A 21 11.01 1.74 -25.91
CA LYS A 21 12.32 1.79 -25.23
C LYS A 21 12.26 1.77 -23.69
N ALA A 22 11.12 1.40 -23.10
CA ALA A 22 11.01 1.31 -21.64
C ALA A 22 11.73 0.06 -21.13
N LYS A 23 12.51 0.21 -20.05
CA LYS A 23 13.09 -0.91 -19.32
C LYS A 23 12.12 -1.34 -18.22
N VAL A 24 11.78 -2.62 -18.20
CA VAL A 24 10.88 -3.20 -17.20
C VAL A 24 11.65 -4.21 -16.38
N GLU A 25 11.50 -4.15 -15.06
CA GLU A 25 12.09 -5.09 -14.13
C GLU A 25 11.04 -5.58 -13.15
N ALA A 26 11.09 -6.88 -12.83
CA ALA A 26 10.22 -7.50 -11.85
C ALA A 26 11.01 -7.74 -10.55
N MET A 27 10.39 -7.38 -9.43
CA MET A 27 10.93 -7.60 -8.09
C MET A 27 9.82 -8.15 -7.20
N THR A 28 10.15 -9.14 -6.36
CA THR A 28 9.16 -9.79 -5.50
C THR A 28 8.83 -8.94 -4.27
N LEU A 29 7.54 -8.74 -4.03
CA LEU A 29 7.01 -8.03 -2.87
C LEU A 29 5.73 -8.74 -2.40
N ASP A 30 5.74 -9.25 -1.18
CA ASP A 30 4.55 -9.75 -0.49
C ASP A 30 4.17 -8.81 0.66
N LEU A 31 3.05 -8.10 0.52
CA LEU A 31 2.56 -7.16 1.53
C LEU A 31 1.95 -7.87 2.76
N ALA A 32 1.63 -9.16 2.66
CA ALA A 32 1.18 -9.97 3.79
C ALA A 32 2.34 -10.47 4.67
N LEU A 33 3.56 -9.98 4.42
CA LEU A 33 4.76 -10.39 5.15
C LEU A 33 5.75 -9.22 5.29
N LEU A 34 5.84 -8.59 6.46
CA LEU A 34 6.63 -7.37 6.67
C LEU A 34 8.13 -7.55 6.35
N ARG A 35 8.70 -8.73 6.64
CA ARG A 35 10.08 -9.05 6.22
C ARG A 35 10.26 -9.03 4.69
N SER A 36 9.23 -9.39 3.92
CA SER A 36 9.28 -9.29 2.45
C SER A 36 9.30 -7.84 1.99
N VAL A 37 8.56 -6.95 2.67
CA VAL A 37 8.56 -5.51 2.39
C VAL A 37 9.94 -4.91 2.68
N GLN A 38 10.55 -5.30 3.81
CA GLN A 38 11.90 -4.88 4.17
C GLN A 38 12.95 -5.35 3.14
N HIS A 39 12.92 -6.63 2.76
CA HIS A 39 13.84 -7.17 1.75
C HIS A 39 13.66 -6.50 0.39
N PHE A 40 12.43 -6.24 -0.04
CA PHE A 40 12.17 -5.52 -1.28
C PHE A 40 12.79 -4.11 -1.25
N ALA A 41 12.56 -3.35 -0.17
CA ALA A 41 13.09 -1.99 -0.04
C ALA A 41 14.63 -1.97 -0.04
N GLN A 42 15.27 -2.92 0.65
CA GLN A 42 16.73 -3.08 0.65
C GLN A 42 17.26 -3.41 -0.75
N ALA A 43 16.64 -4.38 -1.43
CA ALA A 43 17.02 -4.76 -2.79
C ALA A 43 16.84 -3.59 -3.78
N PHE A 44 15.77 -2.80 -3.62
CA PHE A 44 15.55 -1.62 -4.45
C PHE A 44 16.62 -0.55 -4.20
N LYS A 45 16.93 -0.25 -2.93
CA LYS A 45 17.99 0.70 -2.57
C LYS A 45 19.36 0.29 -3.11
N ALA A 46 19.68 -1.01 -3.08
CA ALA A 46 20.95 -1.53 -3.59
C ALA A 46 21.15 -1.29 -5.09
N LYS A 47 20.08 -1.05 -5.85
CA LYS A 47 20.16 -0.70 -7.27
C LYS A 47 20.68 0.72 -7.52
N ASN A 48 20.64 1.58 -6.52
CA ASN A 48 21.07 2.97 -6.61
C ASN A 48 20.40 3.73 -7.79
N VAL A 49 19.09 3.51 -7.97
CA VAL A 49 18.26 4.18 -8.97
C VAL A 49 17.26 5.13 -8.30
N SER A 50 16.86 6.19 -9.02
CA SER A 50 15.86 7.14 -8.54
C SER A 50 14.46 6.53 -8.51
N LEU A 51 13.66 6.93 -7.52
CA LEU A 51 12.25 6.59 -7.36
C LEU A 51 11.39 7.85 -7.45
N HIS A 52 10.95 8.19 -8.67
CA HIS A 52 10.11 9.37 -8.90
C HIS A 52 8.63 9.12 -8.61
N VAL A 53 8.15 7.88 -8.75
CA VAL A 53 6.75 7.55 -8.52
C VAL A 53 6.65 6.20 -7.83
N LEU A 54 5.94 6.16 -6.69
CA LEU A 54 5.57 4.95 -5.99
C LEU A 54 4.04 4.83 -5.97
N VAL A 55 3.49 3.76 -6.55
CA VAL A 55 2.04 3.53 -6.59
C VAL A 55 1.66 2.39 -5.65
N CYS A 56 1.01 2.72 -4.54
CA CYS A 56 0.47 1.78 -3.57
C CYS A 56 -0.90 1.26 -4.05
N ASN A 57 -0.88 0.33 -5.01
CA ASN A 57 -2.08 -0.17 -5.69
C ASN A 57 -2.61 -1.50 -5.14
N ALA A 58 -1.72 -2.43 -4.76
CA ALA A 58 -2.11 -3.80 -4.43
C ALA A 58 -3.11 -3.86 -3.27
N ALA A 59 -4.13 -4.70 -3.40
CA ALA A 59 -5.16 -4.89 -2.38
C ALA A 59 -5.81 -6.28 -2.48
N VAL A 60 -6.39 -6.72 -1.38
CA VAL A 60 -7.27 -7.89 -1.28
C VAL A 60 -8.66 -7.46 -0.83
N PHE A 61 -9.66 -8.22 -1.23
CA PHE A 61 -11.07 -8.00 -0.91
C PHE A 61 -11.80 -9.33 -0.79
N GLY A 62 -12.81 -9.40 0.07
CA GLY A 62 -13.73 -10.54 0.18
C GLY A 62 -13.09 -11.81 0.77
N LEU A 63 -11.96 -11.69 1.45
CA LEU A 63 -11.32 -12.81 2.13
C LEU A 63 -12.07 -13.17 3.42
N PRO A 64 -12.00 -14.44 3.89
CA PRO A 64 -12.39 -14.76 5.25
C PRO A 64 -11.41 -14.15 6.26
N TRP A 65 -11.85 -13.96 7.51
CA TRP A 65 -10.96 -13.50 8.57
C TRP A 65 -9.78 -14.44 8.72
N THR A 66 -8.58 -13.89 8.57
CA THR A 66 -7.31 -14.62 8.69
C THR A 66 -6.26 -13.68 9.25
N LEU A 67 -5.24 -14.28 9.87
CA LEU A 67 -4.03 -13.57 10.25
C LEU A 67 -2.92 -13.88 9.26
N THR A 68 -2.12 -12.86 8.95
CA THR A 68 -0.86 -13.03 8.25
C THR A 68 0.16 -13.76 9.13
N LYS A 69 1.34 -14.05 8.55
CA LYS A 69 2.48 -14.57 9.31
C LYS A 69 3.00 -13.58 10.36
N ASP A 70 2.67 -12.30 10.24
CA ASP A 70 3.02 -11.27 11.22
C ASP A 70 1.95 -11.13 12.33
N GLY A 71 0.88 -11.95 12.30
CA GLY A 71 -0.16 -11.96 13.31
C GLY A 71 -1.19 -10.82 13.19
N LEU A 72 -1.25 -10.16 12.04
CA LEU A 72 -2.16 -9.03 11.78
C LEU A 72 -3.30 -9.48 10.86
N GLU A 73 -4.47 -8.84 10.97
CA GLU A 73 -5.59 -9.14 10.07
C GLU A 73 -5.18 -8.89 8.60
N THR A 74 -5.41 -9.90 7.75
CA THR A 74 -4.88 -9.96 6.38
C THR A 74 -5.27 -8.75 5.53
N THR A 75 -6.53 -8.33 5.57
CA THR A 75 -7.04 -7.19 4.78
C THR A 75 -6.34 -5.90 5.18
N PHE A 76 -6.28 -5.63 6.49
CA PHE A 76 -5.66 -4.45 7.06
C PHE A 76 -4.17 -4.41 6.75
N GLN A 77 -3.47 -5.54 6.92
CA GLN A 77 -2.04 -5.58 6.64
C GLN A 77 -1.76 -5.36 5.15
N VAL A 78 -2.40 -6.13 4.27
CA VAL A 78 -2.09 -6.07 2.83
C VAL A 78 -2.48 -4.73 2.23
N ASN A 79 -3.67 -4.22 2.56
CA ASN A 79 -4.20 -3.03 1.90
C ASN A 79 -3.63 -1.73 2.46
N HIS A 80 -3.11 -1.75 3.69
CA HIS A 80 -2.66 -0.55 4.39
C HIS A 80 -1.26 -0.69 5.00
N LEU A 81 -1.06 -1.55 6.01
CA LEU A 81 0.19 -1.56 6.78
C LEU A 81 1.43 -1.90 5.93
N GLY A 82 1.31 -2.83 5.00
CA GLY A 82 2.39 -3.18 4.09
C GLY A 82 2.80 -2.01 3.20
N HIS A 83 1.83 -1.24 2.69
CA HIS A 83 2.10 -0.03 1.90
C HIS A 83 2.69 1.09 2.76
N PHE A 84 2.09 1.33 3.93
CA PHE A 84 2.61 2.29 4.91
C PHE A 84 4.08 2.01 5.21
N TYR A 85 4.42 0.77 5.55
CA TYR A 85 5.78 0.37 5.87
C TYR A 85 6.73 0.49 4.67
N LEU A 86 6.27 0.11 3.47
CA LEU A 86 7.05 0.26 2.24
C LEU A 86 7.43 1.72 1.97
N VAL A 87 6.48 2.64 2.08
CA VAL A 87 6.71 4.07 1.87
C VAL A 87 7.70 4.61 2.91
N GLN A 88 7.53 4.26 4.18
CA GLN A 88 8.47 4.65 5.25
C GLN A 88 9.89 4.16 4.94
N LEU A 89 10.04 2.90 4.53
CA LEU A 89 11.35 2.34 4.18
C LEU A 89 11.98 2.99 2.95
N LEU A 90 11.20 3.52 2.01
CA LEU A 90 11.70 4.14 0.78
C LEU A 90 11.73 5.67 0.83
N GLN A 91 11.38 6.27 1.97
CA GLN A 91 11.25 7.72 2.13
C GLN A 91 12.53 8.47 1.76
N ASP A 92 13.70 7.98 2.17
CA ASP A 92 14.98 8.61 1.84
C ASP A 92 15.26 8.61 0.33
N VAL A 93 14.88 7.53 -0.36
CA VAL A 93 15.05 7.44 -1.82
C VAL A 93 14.09 8.37 -2.53
N LEU A 94 12.83 8.44 -2.08
CA LEU A 94 11.82 9.36 -2.60
C LEU A 94 12.29 10.82 -2.47
N CYS A 95 12.79 11.21 -1.29
CA CYS A 95 13.31 12.56 -1.06
C CYS A 95 14.52 12.88 -1.96
N ARG A 96 15.48 11.96 -2.10
CA ARG A 96 16.64 12.15 -3.00
C ARG A 96 16.24 12.19 -4.48
N SER A 97 15.08 11.64 -4.84
CA SER A 97 14.58 11.54 -6.21
C SER A 97 13.63 12.68 -6.58
N ALA A 98 13.58 13.76 -5.79
CA ALA A 98 12.67 14.87 -6.03
C ALA A 98 12.82 15.44 -7.47
N PRO A 99 11.71 15.78 -8.16
CA PRO A 99 10.33 15.66 -7.69
C PRO A 99 9.85 14.21 -7.67
N ALA A 100 9.33 13.77 -6.52
CA ALA A 100 8.80 12.42 -6.32
C ALA A 100 7.34 12.46 -5.83
N ARG A 101 6.58 11.41 -6.13
CA ARG A 101 5.16 11.28 -5.75
C ARG A 101 4.85 9.89 -5.22
N VAL A 102 4.10 9.85 -4.13
CA VAL A 102 3.47 8.63 -3.63
C VAL A 102 1.99 8.70 -3.98
N VAL A 103 1.49 7.70 -4.71
CA VAL A 103 0.07 7.60 -5.09
C VAL A 103 -0.53 6.41 -4.35
N VAL A 104 -1.49 6.67 -3.47
CA VAL A 104 -2.15 5.63 -2.68
C VAL A 104 -3.53 5.35 -3.24
N VAL A 105 -3.78 4.12 -3.68
CA VAL A 105 -5.05 3.75 -4.31
C VAL A 105 -6.10 3.41 -3.25
N SER A 106 -7.13 4.26 -3.17
CA SER A 106 -8.30 4.05 -2.33
C SER A 106 -9.52 3.53 -3.14
N SER A 107 -10.74 3.68 -2.61
CA SER A 107 -12.01 3.28 -3.21
C SER A 107 -13.13 4.12 -2.60
N GLU A 108 -14.20 4.43 -3.36
CA GLU A 108 -15.41 5.10 -2.83
C GLU A 108 -16.00 4.42 -1.59
N SER A 109 -15.74 3.12 -1.44
CA SER A 109 -16.15 2.33 -0.27
C SER A 109 -15.62 2.87 1.08
N HIS A 110 -14.55 3.67 1.08
CA HIS A 110 -14.01 4.32 2.29
C HIS A 110 -15.05 5.19 3.03
N ARG A 111 -16.09 5.64 2.33
CA ARG A 111 -17.17 6.46 2.87
C ARG A 111 -18.15 5.67 3.75
N PHE A 112 -18.15 4.33 3.64
CA PHE A 112 -19.07 3.44 4.34
C PHE A 112 -18.34 2.69 5.45
N THR A 113 -17.92 3.40 6.49
CA THR A 113 -17.23 2.82 7.67
C THR A 113 -17.95 3.18 8.96
N ASP A 114 -17.77 2.34 9.98
CA ASP A 114 -18.29 2.48 11.34
C ASP A 114 -17.17 2.82 12.34
N ILE A 115 -16.08 3.39 11.84
CA ILE A 115 -14.85 3.60 12.62
C ILE A 115 -15.01 4.65 13.72
N ASN A 116 -16.06 5.46 13.67
CA ASN A 116 -16.29 6.46 14.70
C ASN A 116 -16.84 5.79 15.98
N ASP A 117 -16.29 6.16 17.12
CA ASP A 117 -16.84 5.82 18.43
C ASP A 117 -18.14 6.58 18.71
N SER A 118 -18.76 6.32 19.87
CA SER A 118 -19.99 7.00 20.30
C SER A 118 -19.83 8.51 20.49
N SER A 119 -18.61 9.04 20.52
CA SER A 119 -18.30 10.47 20.61
C SER A 119 -17.96 11.10 19.25
N GLY A 120 -17.99 10.32 18.16
CA GLY A 120 -17.63 10.77 16.81
C GLY A 120 -16.13 10.79 16.52
N LYS A 121 -15.29 10.22 17.39
CA LYS A 121 -13.83 10.14 17.18
C LYS A 121 -13.44 8.85 16.49
N LEU A 122 -12.35 8.88 15.72
CA LEU A 122 -11.80 7.67 15.10
C LEU A 122 -11.35 6.66 16.17
N ASP A 123 -11.97 5.49 16.18
CA ASP A 123 -11.58 4.35 16.98
C ASP A 123 -10.61 3.47 16.18
N PHE A 124 -9.32 3.67 16.42
CA PHE A 124 -8.26 2.91 15.76
C PHE A 124 -8.28 1.41 16.11
N SER A 125 -8.89 1.01 17.21
CA SER A 125 -9.01 -0.41 17.56
C SER A 125 -9.85 -1.19 16.55
N ARG A 126 -10.75 -0.50 15.83
CA ARG A 126 -11.62 -1.09 14.80
C ARG A 126 -10.90 -1.31 13.46
N LEU A 127 -9.73 -0.73 13.26
CA LEU A 127 -8.99 -0.87 12.00
C LEU A 127 -8.50 -2.29 11.74
N SER A 128 -8.16 -3.02 12.80
CA SER A 128 -7.85 -4.44 12.73
C SER A 128 -8.94 -5.22 13.46
N PRO A 129 -10.02 -5.63 12.77
CA PRO A 129 -11.13 -6.30 13.41
C PRO A 129 -10.73 -7.66 14.00
N SER A 130 -11.27 -7.95 15.18
CA SER A 130 -11.24 -9.27 15.78
C SER A 130 -12.01 -10.27 14.90
N LYS A 131 -11.81 -11.58 15.15
CA LYS A 131 -12.56 -12.61 14.42
C LYS A 131 -14.07 -12.53 14.65
N SER A 132 -14.52 -12.16 15.85
CA SER A 132 -15.94 -12.07 16.20
C SER A 132 -16.64 -10.90 15.53
N ASP A 133 -15.90 -9.82 15.24
CA ASP A 133 -16.44 -8.57 14.67
C ASP A 133 -16.12 -8.43 13.17
N TYR A 134 -15.66 -9.51 12.53
CA TYR A 134 -15.21 -9.45 11.15
C TYR A 134 -16.35 -9.48 10.16
N TRP A 135 -16.40 -8.45 9.33
CA TRP A 135 -17.16 -8.44 8.09
C TRP A 135 -16.24 -7.98 6.95
N ALA A 136 -16.07 -8.82 5.93
CA ALA A 136 -15.07 -8.61 4.87
C ALA A 136 -15.22 -7.28 4.14
N MET A 137 -16.46 -6.84 3.89
CA MET A 137 -16.70 -5.54 3.26
C MET A 137 -16.26 -4.40 4.17
N LEU A 138 -16.57 -4.46 5.46
CA LEU A 138 -16.20 -3.41 6.40
C LEU A 138 -14.70 -3.34 6.67
N ALA A 139 -14.02 -4.49 6.78
CA ALA A 139 -12.57 -4.55 6.86
C ALA A 139 -11.92 -3.89 5.64
N TYR A 140 -12.46 -4.15 4.44
CA TYR A 140 -12.00 -3.48 3.22
C TYR A 140 -12.27 -1.97 3.26
N ASN A 141 -13.48 -1.52 3.60
CA ASN A 141 -13.84 -0.11 3.66
C ASN A 141 -12.94 0.65 4.65
N ARG A 142 -12.72 0.09 5.84
CA ARG A 142 -11.79 0.62 6.86
C ARG A 142 -10.36 0.71 6.31
N SER A 143 -9.86 -0.33 5.63
CA SER A 143 -8.53 -0.30 5.00
C SER A 143 -8.40 0.79 3.92
N LYS A 144 -9.47 1.07 3.16
CA LYS A 144 -9.50 2.12 2.13
C LYS A 144 -9.61 3.52 2.74
N LEU A 145 -10.27 3.66 3.89
CA LEU A 145 -10.20 4.88 4.69
C LEU A 145 -8.78 5.14 5.20
N CYS A 146 -8.08 4.12 5.71
CA CYS A 146 -6.68 4.28 6.11
C CYS A 146 -5.79 4.79 4.98
N ASN A 147 -6.03 4.35 3.74
CA ASN A 147 -5.29 4.83 2.58
C ASN A 147 -5.52 6.32 2.29
N ILE A 148 -6.74 6.83 2.52
CA ILE A 148 -7.02 8.27 2.42
C ILE A 148 -6.32 9.05 3.53
N LEU A 149 -6.47 8.60 4.78
CA LEU A 149 -5.83 9.25 5.93
C LEU A 149 -4.32 9.30 5.75
N PHE A 150 -3.71 8.18 5.33
CA PHE A 150 -2.29 8.12 5.03
C PHE A 150 -1.87 9.02 3.88
N SER A 151 -2.65 9.10 2.80
CA SER A 151 -2.34 10.02 1.70
C SER A 151 -2.34 11.49 2.13
N ASN A 152 -3.14 11.86 3.12
CA ASN A 152 -3.16 13.22 3.67
C ASN A 152 -1.94 13.51 4.55
N GLU A 153 -1.45 12.49 5.28
CA GLU A 153 -0.29 12.63 6.18
C GLU A 153 1.06 12.52 5.45
N VAL A 154 1.13 11.79 4.34
CA VAL A 154 2.36 11.57 3.55
C VAL A 154 2.82 12.82 2.78
N GLY A 155 2.17 13.97 2.99
CA GLY A 155 2.68 15.25 2.53
C GLY A 155 4.13 15.43 2.96
N PHE A 156 5.08 15.19 2.05
CA PHE A 156 6.46 15.65 2.19
C PHE A 156 6.38 17.12 2.56
N PRO A 157 7.15 17.61 3.54
CA PRO A 157 6.92 18.92 4.16
C PRO A 157 6.62 19.96 3.08
N GLN A 158 5.33 20.23 2.88
CA GLN A 158 4.90 21.51 2.39
C GLN A 158 5.39 22.44 3.48
N GLU A 159 6.32 23.34 3.14
CA GLU A 159 6.57 24.51 3.95
C GLU A 159 5.23 24.95 4.55
N ARG A 160 5.19 25.03 5.88
CA ARG A 160 4.07 25.60 6.60
C ARG A 160 3.82 26.95 5.94
N LEU A 161 2.85 27.01 5.03
CA LEU A 161 2.27 28.26 4.63
C LEU A 161 1.60 28.76 5.91
N GLY A 162 2.31 29.65 6.58
CA GLY A 162 1.83 30.39 7.72
C GLY A 162 0.56 31.18 7.36
N PRO A 163 -0.08 31.78 8.38
CA PRO A 163 -1.47 32.21 8.36
C PRO A 163 -1.85 33.13 7.19
#